data_AF-A0A7H5F2Q5-F1
#
_entry.id   AF-A0A7H5F2Q5-F1
#
_cell.length_a   1.000
_cell.length_b   1.000
_cell.length_c   1.000
_cell.angle_alpha   90.00
_cell.angle_beta   90.00
_cell.angle_gamma   90.00
#
_symmetry.space_group_name_H-M   'P 1'
#
loop_
_entity.id
_entity.type
_entity.pdbx_description
1 polymer ?
#
loop_
_entity_poly.entity_id
_entity_poly.type
_entity_poly.pdbx_seq_one_letter_code
_entity_poly.pdbx_strand_id
1 'polypeptide(L)'
;MTSEEKQDRIDQYLLGKADKNSRREFEEESTRDEELLKGLEDTKSAMAAIELAEDRALKARLQGLETSLREGNGTSEAKVVGLKPRRSGTLRYLAYAASLLLVLAIGWWALSPSFGQSPQQLAMANFEAYPNIAYQLERSGTEEPSPEALAFVAYEAGDFASAATRFRELDDTPTNRFYRAQSELAQENFAAASPLFQALSQLPDFALSAESEYFHALALLGTGASDEAANELLGISETPGHPMAQEAAELLAKIR
;
A
#
# COMPACT_ATOMS: atom_id res chain seq x y z
N MET A 1 -11.16 -38.05 8.41
CA MET A 1 -11.37 -37.15 7.27
C MET A 1 -11.96 -37.92 6.12
N THR A 2 -12.92 -37.33 5.42
CA THR A 2 -13.41 -37.83 4.13
C THR A 2 -12.40 -37.50 3.02
N SER A 3 -12.51 -38.17 1.87
CA SER A 3 -11.67 -37.88 0.70
C SER A 3 -11.83 -36.44 0.20
N GLU A 4 -13.02 -35.86 0.39
CA GLU A 4 -13.35 -34.49 -0.02
C GLU A 4 -12.66 -33.46 0.88
N GLU A 5 -12.68 -33.67 2.20
CA GLU A 5 -11.96 -32.83 3.17
C GLU A 5 -10.43 -32.87 2.95
N LYS A 6 -9.88 -34.01 2.51
CA LYS A 6 -8.45 -34.13 2.16
C LYS A 6 -8.11 -33.28 0.94
N GLN A 7 -8.98 -33.29 -0.07
CA GLN A 7 -8.80 -32.51 -1.29
C GLN A 7 -8.89 -30.99 -1.02
N ASP A 8 -9.87 -30.56 -0.24
CA ASP A 8 -10.02 -29.14 0.13
C ASP A 8 -8.78 -28.59 0.85
N ARG A 9 -8.17 -29.40 1.72
CA ARG A 9 -6.92 -29.01 2.41
C ARG A 9 -5.73 -28.94 1.47
N ILE A 10 -5.61 -29.87 0.52
CA ILE A 10 -4.59 -29.83 -0.53
C ILE A 10 -4.74 -28.53 -1.34
N ASP A 11 -5.97 -28.19 -1.75
CA ASP A 11 -6.24 -27.00 -2.55
C ASP A 11 -5.95 -25.71 -1.76
N GLN A 12 -6.36 -25.62 -0.49
CA GLN A 12 -6.05 -24.48 0.37
C GLN A 12 -4.53 -24.31 0.58
N TYR A 13 -3.80 -25.41 0.72
CA TYR A 13 -2.35 -25.42 0.87
C TYR A 13 -1.64 -24.92 -0.40
N LEU A 14 -2.03 -25.46 -1.56
CA LEU A 14 -1.45 -25.12 -2.87
C LEU A 14 -1.79 -23.68 -3.31
N LEU A 15 -2.99 -23.21 -3.01
CA LEU A 15 -3.43 -21.84 -3.32
C LEU A 15 -2.93 -20.79 -2.31
N GLY A 16 -2.21 -21.20 -1.26
CA GLY A 16 -1.69 -20.29 -0.24
C GLY A 16 -2.76 -19.66 0.65
N LYS A 17 -3.95 -20.28 0.74
CA LYS A 17 -5.08 -19.80 1.56
C LYS A 17 -5.03 -20.32 3.00
N ALA A 18 -4.15 -21.27 3.30
CA ALA A 18 -3.92 -21.79 4.65
C ALA A 18 -3.06 -20.82 5.49
N ASP A 19 -3.47 -20.59 6.75
CA ASP A 19 -2.68 -19.84 7.71
C ASP A 19 -1.39 -20.58 8.12
N LYS A 20 -0.50 -19.90 8.85
CA LYS A 20 0.83 -20.43 9.21
C LYS A 20 0.77 -21.69 10.07
N ASN A 21 -0.23 -21.82 10.94
CA ASN A 21 -0.39 -23.00 11.80
C ASN A 21 -0.99 -24.16 11.00
N SER A 22 -2.04 -23.89 10.23
CA SER A 22 -2.69 -24.86 9.34
C SER A 22 -1.73 -25.45 8.30
N ARG A 23 -0.81 -24.64 7.76
CA ARG A 23 0.27 -25.12 6.87
C ARG A 23 1.21 -26.11 7.55
N ARG A 24 1.68 -25.77 8.75
CA ARG A 24 2.62 -26.62 9.50
C ARG A 24 1.97 -27.95 9.87
N GLU A 25 0.70 -27.93 10.29
CA GLU A 25 -0.06 -29.14 10.58
C GLU A 25 -0.24 -30.01 9.34
N PHE A 26 -0.54 -29.41 8.19
CA PHE A 26 -0.64 -30.12 6.91
C PHE A 26 0.70 -30.74 6.46
N GLU A 27 1.82 -30.04 6.63
CA GLU A 27 3.17 -30.56 6.33
C GLU A 27 3.53 -31.75 7.23
N GLU A 28 3.22 -31.67 8.52
CA GLU A 28 3.43 -32.77 9.47
C GLU A 28 2.55 -33.98 9.17
N GLU A 29 1.30 -33.76 8.74
CA GLU A 29 0.33 -34.80 8.42
C GLU A 29 0.61 -35.47 7.07
N SER A 30 1.00 -34.70 6.05
CA SER A 30 1.42 -35.23 4.74
C SER A 30 2.68 -36.11 4.80
N THR A 31 3.47 -35.98 5.86
CA THR A 31 4.61 -36.88 6.13
C THR A 31 4.16 -38.22 6.72
N ARG A 32 2.96 -38.29 7.32
CA ARG A 32 2.42 -39.47 8.00
C ARG A 32 1.32 -40.19 7.23
N ASP A 33 0.61 -39.48 6.34
CA ASP A 33 -0.47 -39.99 5.49
C ASP A 33 -0.01 -40.06 4.02
N GLU A 34 0.26 -41.27 3.54
CA GLU A 34 0.70 -41.55 2.17
C GLU A 34 -0.37 -41.21 1.11
N GLU A 35 -1.66 -41.31 1.46
CA GLU A 35 -2.76 -40.97 0.56
C GLU A 35 -2.83 -39.44 0.35
N LEU A 36 -2.59 -38.68 1.42
CA LEU A 36 -2.56 -37.21 1.37
C LEU A 36 -1.35 -36.71 0.58
N LEU A 37 -0.19 -37.34 0.75
CA LEU A 37 1.02 -37.02 -0.03
C LEU A 37 0.81 -37.28 -1.53
N LYS A 38 0.21 -38.43 -1.87
CA LYS A 38 -0.07 -38.78 -3.26
C LYS A 38 -1.07 -37.81 -3.91
N GLY A 39 -2.15 -37.46 -3.20
CA GLY A 39 -3.11 -36.46 -3.68
C GLY A 39 -2.47 -35.08 -3.93
N LEU A 40 -1.52 -34.68 -3.08
CA LEU A 40 -0.74 -33.45 -3.26
C LEU A 40 0.18 -33.51 -4.49
N GLU A 41 0.80 -34.65 -4.76
CA GLU A 41 1.68 -34.82 -5.92
C GLU A 41 0.90 -34.87 -7.24
N ASP A 42 -0.25 -35.55 -7.25
CA ASP A 42 -1.14 -35.63 -8.41
C ASP A 42 -1.70 -34.26 -8.78
N THR A 43 -2.15 -33.48 -7.79
CA THR A 43 -2.63 -32.10 -8.00
C THR A 43 -1.54 -31.15 -8.49
N LYS A 44 -0.33 -31.21 -7.91
CA LYS A 44 0.83 -30.44 -8.41
C LYS A 44 1.17 -30.78 -9.85
N SER A 45 1.13 -32.07 -10.20
CA SER A 45 1.39 -32.53 -11.56
C SER A 45 0.34 -32.04 -12.55
N ALA A 46 -0.94 -32.05 -12.15
CA ALA A 46 -2.03 -31.49 -12.95
C ALA A 46 -1.87 -29.98 -13.16
N MET A 47 -1.53 -29.22 -12.11
CA MET A 47 -1.26 -27.77 -12.21
C MET A 47 -0.10 -27.48 -13.19
N ALA A 48 1.01 -28.21 -13.06
CA ALA A 48 2.16 -28.04 -13.97
C ALA A 48 1.82 -28.38 -15.43
N ALA A 49 0.94 -29.37 -15.65
CA ALA A 49 0.47 -29.71 -16.99
C ALA A 49 -0.41 -28.60 -17.60
N ILE A 50 -1.26 -27.95 -16.78
CA ILE A 50 -2.09 -26.81 -17.19
C ILE A 50 -1.20 -25.62 -17.54
N GLU A 51 -0.25 -25.26 -16.68
CA GLU A 51 0.70 -24.15 -16.91
C GLU A 51 1.47 -24.35 -18.22
N LEU A 52 2.00 -25.56 -18.46
CA LEU A 52 2.69 -25.89 -19.70
C LEU A 52 1.78 -25.79 -20.94
N ALA A 53 0.50 -26.14 -20.81
CA ALA A 53 -0.47 -26.03 -21.90
C ALA A 53 -0.81 -24.57 -22.19
N GLU A 54 -0.98 -23.74 -21.16
CA GLU A 54 -1.21 -22.30 -21.27
C GLU A 54 -0.03 -21.57 -21.93
N ASP A 55 1.21 -21.89 -21.52
CA ASP A 55 2.43 -21.36 -22.12
C ASP A 55 2.51 -21.66 -23.62
N ARG A 56 2.17 -22.90 -24.01
CA ARG A 56 2.14 -23.31 -25.41
C ARG A 56 1.05 -22.57 -26.19
N ALA A 57 -0.13 -22.38 -25.59
CA ALA A 57 -1.22 -21.63 -26.20
C ALA A 57 -0.85 -20.15 -26.39
N LEU A 58 -0.21 -19.52 -25.39
CA LEU A 58 0.29 -18.15 -25.46
C LEU A 58 1.34 -18.01 -26.57
N LYS A 59 2.30 -18.94 -26.64
CA LYS A 59 3.30 -18.96 -27.72
C LYS A 59 2.66 -19.06 -29.09
N ALA A 60 1.67 -19.93 -29.27
CA ALA A 60 0.95 -20.06 -30.54
C ALA A 60 0.21 -18.76 -30.91
N ARG A 61 -0.41 -18.08 -29.94
CA ARG A 61 -1.07 -16.78 -30.15
C ARG A 61 -0.08 -15.70 -30.57
N LEU A 62 1.09 -15.62 -29.92
CA LEU A 62 2.14 -14.67 -30.28
C LEU A 62 2.67 -14.92 -31.70
N GLN A 63 2.90 -16.18 -32.08
CA GLN A 63 3.31 -16.54 -33.44
C GLN A 63 2.25 -16.18 -34.49
N GLY A 64 0.96 -16.34 -34.16
CA GLY A 64 -0.15 -15.89 -35.00
C GLY A 64 -0.17 -14.37 -35.19
N LEU A 65 0.05 -13.61 -34.11
CA LEU A 65 0.16 -12.15 -34.16
C LEU A 65 1.36 -11.71 -35.03
N GLU A 66 2.53 -12.32 -34.87
CA GLU A 66 3.70 -12.05 -35.72
C GLU A 66 3.43 -12.31 -37.21
N THR A 67 2.70 -13.40 -37.52
CA THR A 67 2.34 -13.74 -38.90
C THR A 67 1.35 -12.72 -39.47
N SER A 68 0.34 -12.33 -38.69
CA SER A 68 -0.64 -11.31 -39.09
C SER A 68 -0.02 -9.92 -39.31
N LEU A 69 1.00 -9.55 -38.54
CA LEU A 69 1.76 -8.31 -38.72
C LEU A 69 2.65 -8.34 -39.97
N ARG A 70 3.08 -9.54 -40.40
CA ARG A 70 3.82 -9.73 -41.66
C ARG A 70 2.90 -9.67 -42.89
N GLU A 71 1.68 -10.19 -42.76
CA GLU A 71 0.70 -10.23 -43.85
C GLU A 71 -0.10 -8.92 -44.00
N GLY A 72 -0.28 -8.15 -42.92
CA GLY A 72 -0.98 -6.86 -42.93
C GLY A 72 -0.23 -5.69 -43.60
N ASN A 73 0.99 -5.91 -44.10
CA ASN A 73 1.78 -4.94 -44.86
C ASN A 73 1.75 -5.21 -46.38
N GLY A 74 0.55 -5.46 -46.91
CA GLY A 74 0.32 -5.54 -48.35
C GLY A 74 -0.23 -4.24 -48.92
N THR A 75 0.68 -3.41 -49.47
CA THR A 75 0.58 -2.52 -50.66
C THR A 75 1.18 -1.13 -50.45
N SER A 76 2.50 -1.03 -50.64
CA SER A 76 3.09 0.09 -51.36
C SER A 76 4.38 -0.44 -51.98
N GLU A 77 4.52 -0.30 -53.30
CA GLU A 77 5.78 -0.49 -54.02
C GLU A 77 6.80 0.57 -53.56
N ALA A 78 7.30 0.42 -52.35
CA ALA A 78 8.48 1.14 -51.90
C ALA A 78 9.68 0.42 -52.52
N LYS A 79 10.28 1.04 -53.54
CA LYS A 79 11.55 0.66 -54.14
C LYS A 79 12.54 0.27 -53.04
N VAL A 80 12.76 -1.04 -52.89
CA VAL A 80 13.66 -1.60 -51.90
C VAL A 80 15.09 -1.22 -52.32
N VAL A 81 15.59 -0.13 -51.75
CA VAL A 81 17.03 0.12 -51.72
C VAL A 81 17.58 -0.88 -50.72
N GLY A 82 18.21 -1.95 -51.22
CA GLY A 82 18.89 -2.92 -50.39
C GLY A 82 19.94 -2.22 -49.54
N LEU A 83 19.61 -1.93 -48.28
CA LEU A 83 20.59 -1.53 -47.29
C LEU A 83 21.52 -2.73 -47.12
N LYS A 84 22.75 -2.60 -47.63
CA LYS A 84 23.83 -3.55 -47.36
C LYS A 84 23.79 -3.88 -45.88
N PRO A 85 23.69 -5.16 -45.47
CA PRO A 85 23.72 -5.52 -44.07
C PRO A 85 25.07 -5.05 -43.52
N ARG A 86 25.05 -3.94 -42.79
CA ARG A 86 26.22 -3.44 -42.08
C ARG A 86 26.45 -4.45 -40.98
N ARG A 87 27.36 -5.40 -41.22
CA ARG A 87 27.86 -6.35 -40.23
C ARG A 87 28.20 -5.56 -38.98
N SER A 88 27.35 -5.62 -37.97
CA SER A 88 27.57 -4.98 -36.69
C SER A 88 27.44 -6.07 -35.64
N GLY A 89 28.55 -6.79 -35.41
CA GLY A 89 28.72 -7.60 -34.21
C GLY A 89 28.58 -6.75 -32.94
N THR A 90 28.75 -5.42 -33.04
CA THR A 90 28.58 -4.45 -31.96
C THR A 90 27.13 -4.26 -31.52
N LEU A 91 26.12 -4.46 -32.40
CA LEU A 91 24.71 -4.35 -32.02
C LEU A 91 24.28 -5.42 -31.02
N ARG A 92 24.86 -6.63 -31.10
CA ARG A 92 24.58 -7.72 -30.16
C ARG A 92 25.10 -7.39 -28.76
N TYR A 93 26.32 -6.85 -28.67
CA TYR A 93 26.88 -6.38 -27.40
C TYR A 93 26.09 -5.20 -26.82
N LEU A 94 25.55 -4.31 -27.69
CA LEU A 94 24.67 -3.23 -27.26
C LEU A 94 23.35 -3.76 -26.68
N ALA A 95 22.76 -4.78 -27.28
CA ALA A 95 21.54 -5.42 -26.79
C ALA A 95 21.77 -6.11 -25.43
N TYR A 96 22.89 -6.82 -25.26
CA TYR A 96 23.26 -7.40 -23.96
C TYR A 96 23.49 -6.32 -22.89
N ALA A 97 24.21 -5.24 -23.22
CA ALA A 97 24.44 -4.13 -22.30
C ALA A 97 23.12 -3.44 -21.89
N ALA A 98 22.20 -3.22 -22.84
CA ALA A 98 20.88 -2.66 -22.57
C ALA A 98 20.04 -3.59 -21.67
N SER A 99 20.09 -4.91 -21.90
CA SER A 99 19.39 -5.87 -21.04
C SER A 99 19.97 -5.92 -19.63
N LEU A 100 21.29 -5.80 -19.49
CA LEU A 100 21.95 -5.76 -18.20
C LEU A 100 21.60 -4.48 -17.43
N LEU A 101 21.57 -3.33 -18.12
CA LEU A 101 21.11 -2.06 -17.55
C LEU A 101 19.64 -2.11 -17.14
N LEU A 102 18.78 -2.78 -17.92
CA LEU A 102 17.38 -2.96 -17.57
C LEU A 102 17.22 -3.82 -16.31
N VAL A 103 17.94 -4.94 -16.22
CA VAL A 103 17.94 -5.81 -15.03
C VAL A 103 18.52 -5.09 -13.82
N LEU A 104 19.56 -4.27 -13.99
CA LEU A 104 20.12 -3.45 -12.92
C LEU A 104 19.17 -2.33 -12.50
N ALA A 105 18.47 -1.69 -13.43
CA ALA A 105 17.48 -0.66 -13.12
C ALA A 105 16.27 -1.25 -12.39
N ILE A 106 15.75 -2.40 -12.84
CA ILE A 106 14.67 -3.12 -12.18
C ILE A 106 15.12 -3.64 -10.81
N GLY A 107 16.33 -4.19 -10.72
CA GLY A 107 16.92 -4.66 -9.47
C GLY A 107 17.10 -3.53 -8.46
N TRP A 108 17.64 -2.39 -8.91
CA TRP A 108 17.78 -1.19 -8.08
C TRP A 108 16.43 -0.65 -7.61
N TRP A 109 15.43 -0.63 -8.48
CA TRP A 109 14.08 -0.18 -8.15
C TRP A 109 13.39 -1.13 -7.16
N ALA A 110 13.55 -2.44 -7.34
CA ALA A 110 13.02 -3.47 -6.43
C ALA A 110 13.69 -3.48 -5.04
N LEU A 111 14.90 -2.94 -4.94
CA LEU A 111 15.64 -2.78 -3.67
C LEU A 111 15.34 -1.45 -2.97
N SER A 112 14.54 -0.56 -3.58
CA SER A 112 14.15 0.69 -2.94
C SER A 112 13.20 0.41 -1.76
N PRO A 113 13.43 1.00 -0.57
CA PRO A 113 12.61 0.74 0.63
C PRO A 113 11.14 1.15 0.47
N SER A 114 10.81 1.97 -0.53
CA SER A 114 9.44 2.35 -0.89
C SER A 114 8.73 1.33 -1.80
N PHE A 115 9.46 0.35 -2.35
CA PHE A 115 8.92 -0.61 -3.31
C PHE A 115 8.07 -1.67 -2.59
N GLY A 116 6.75 -1.47 -2.59
CA GLY A 116 5.77 -2.39 -2.01
C GLY A 116 5.09 -1.91 -0.72
N GLN A 117 5.38 -0.70 -0.23
CA GLN A 117 4.57 -0.08 0.82
C GLN A 117 3.31 0.52 0.20
N SER A 118 2.13 0.14 0.71
CA SER A 118 0.89 0.78 0.27
C SER A 118 0.85 2.24 0.75
N PRO A 119 0.13 3.15 0.07
CA PRO A 119 -0.07 4.52 0.53
C PRO A 119 -0.54 4.60 1.99
N GLN A 120 -1.41 3.67 2.41
CA GLN A 120 -1.87 3.52 3.79
C GLN A 120 -0.72 3.21 4.76
N GLN A 121 0.12 2.23 4.42
CA GLN A 121 1.29 1.88 5.25
C GLN A 121 2.26 3.04 5.34
N LEU A 122 2.47 3.78 4.25
CA LEU A 122 3.33 4.95 4.24
C LEU A 122 2.75 6.08 5.09
N ALA A 123 1.44 6.33 5.03
CA ALA A 123 0.77 7.29 5.91
C ALA A 123 0.96 6.93 7.38
N MET A 124 0.70 5.67 7.76
CA MET A 124 0.83 5.23 9.15
C MET A 124 2.27 5.17 9.64
N ALA A 125 3.24 4.86 8.77
CA ALA A 125 4.66 4.90 9.12
C ALA A 125 5.18 6.31 9.41
N ASN A 126 4.43 7.36 9.03
CA ASN A 126 4.78 8.76 9.28
C ASN A 126 3.74 9.45 10.18
N PHE A 127 2.81 8.70 10.75
CA PHE A 127 1.83 9.23 11.69
C PHE A 127 2.30 9.01 13.12
N GLU A 128 2.28 10.10 13.89
CA GLU A 128 2.38 10.07 15.34
C GLU A 128 1.19 10.83 15.91
N ALA A 129 0.51 10.23 16.90
CA ALA A 129 -0.62 10.86 17.55
C ALA A 129 -0.14 12.12 18.29
N TYR A 130 -0.64 13.28 17.86
CA TYR A 130 -0.32 14.57 18.45
C TYR A 130 -0.59 14.57 19.96
N PRO A 131 0.35 15.04 20.79
CA PRO A 131 0.20 15.00 22.24
C PRO A 131 -0.98 15.86 22.70
N ASN A 132 -1.66 15.43 23.77
CA ASN A 132 -2.69 16.26 24.39
C ASN A 132 -2.06 17.49 25.04
N ILE A 133 -2.32 18.65 24.43
CA ILE A 133 -1.96 19.98 24.96
C ILE A 133 -3.18 20.78 25.43
N ALA A 134 -4.39 20.27 25.17
CA ALA A 134 -5.63 20.99 25.39
C ALA A 134 -6.18 20.80 26.81
N TYR A 135 -6.00 19.61 27.38
CA TYR A 135 -6.58 19.26 28.67
C TYR A 135 -5.52 18.78 29.64
N GLN A 136 -5.35 19.48 30.76
CA GLN A 136 -4.48 19.05 31.86
C GLN A 136 -5.29 18.20 32.83
N LEU A 137 -4.96 16.91 32.92
CA LEU A 137 -5.57 16.00 33.87
C LEU A 137 -5.12 16.30 35.31
N GLU A 138 -5.97 16.96 36.08
CA GLU A 138 -5.78 17.08 37.53
C GLU A 138 -6.04 15.73 38.20
N ARG A 139 -4.96 15.04 38.61
CA ARG A 139 -5.02 13.69 39.20
C ARG A 139 -5.57 13.65 40.63
N SER A 140 -6.06 14.76 41.19
CA SER A 140 -6.34 14.92 42.62
C SER A 140 -7.81 15.24 43.00
N GLY A 141 -8.76 15.16 42.08
CA GLY A 141 -10.17 15.45 42.37
C GLY A 141 -10.96 14.23 42.84
N THR A 142 -11.75 14.38 43.91
CA THR A 142 -12.81 13.43 44.35
C THR A 142 -14.10 13.52 43.52
N GLU A 143 -14.08 14.27 42.40
CA GLU A 143 -15.23 14.47 41.52
C GLU A 143 -15.22 13.49 40.34
N GLU A 144 -16.41 13.12 39.85
CA GLU A 144 -16.50 12.30 38.64
C GLU A 144 -15.91 13.06 37.44
N PRO A 145 -15.11 12.39 36.59
CA PRO A 145 -14.50 13.03 35.43
C PRO A 145 -15.58 13.54 34.46
N SER A 146 -15.41 14.76 33.96
CA SER A 146 -16.32 15.33 32.97
C SER A 146 -16.32 14.48 31.67
N PRO A 147 -17.39 14.55 30.85
CA PRO A 147 -17.41 13.86 29.56
C PRO A 147 -16.22 14.18 28.66
N GLU A 148 -15.76 15.45 28.69
CA GLU A 148 -14.56 15.90 27.99
C GLU A 148 -13.28 15.28 28.56
N ALA A 149 -13.13 15.27 29.90
CA ALA A 149 -12.01 14.60 30.55
C ALA A 149 -11.93 13.12 30.16
N LEU A 150 -13.07 12.42 30.10
CA LEU A 150 -13.12 11.02 29.67
C LEU A 150 -12.68 10.81 28.22
N ALA A 151 -12.94 11.78 27.32
CA ALA A 151 -12.48 11.73 25.93
C ALA A 151 -10.95 11.85 25.85
N PHE A 152 -10.38 12.83 26.55
CA PHE A 152 -8.94 13.03 26.60
C PHE A 152 -8.19 11.91 27.33
N VAL A 153 -8.76 11.33 28.39
CA VAL A 153 -8.22 10.12 29.05
C VAL A 153 -8.12 8.96 28.08
N ALA A 154 -9.18 8.70 27.30
CA ALA A 154 -9.17 7.64 26.31
C ALA A 154 -8.10 7.89 25.23
N TYR A 155 -7.98 9.14 24.77
CA TYR A 155 -6.98 9.56 23.79
C TYR A 155 -5.55 9.33 24.30
N GLU A 156 -5.22 9.80 25.51
CA GLU A 156 -3.90 9.61 26.11
C GLU A 156 -3.59 8.14 26.43
N ALA A 157 -4.60 7.33 26.70
CA ALA A 157 -4.46 5.89 26.88
C ALA A 157 -4.24 5.13 25.55
N GLY A 158 -4.35 5.81 24.40
CA GLY A 158 -4.29 5.20 23.07
C GLY A 158 -5.56 4.43 22.69
N ASP A 159 -6.64 4.53 23.47
CA ASP A 159 -7.96 3.99 23.12
C ASP A 159 -8.68 4.95 22.18
N PHE A 160 -8.16 5.03 20.95
CA PHE A 160 -8.64 5.96 19.94
C PHE A 160 -10.08 5.66 19.49
N ALA A 161 -10.54 4.40 19.58
CA ALA A 161 -11.92 4.04 19.28
C ALA A 161 -12.90 4.67 20.27
N SER A 162 -12.61 4.54 21.57
CA SER A 162 -13.39 5.21 22.61
C SER A 162 -13.26 6.73 22.52
N ALA A 163 -12.04 7.25 22.28
CA ALA A 163 -11.81 8.68 22.17
C ALA A 163 -12.62 9.31 21.02
N ALA A 164 -12.55 8.73 19.81
CA ALA A 164 -13.31 9.20 18.65
C ALA A 164 -14.83 9.22 18.91
N THR A 165 -15.34 8.21 19.61
CA THR A 165 -16.76 8.14 19.98
C THR A 165 -17.13 9.24 20.97
N ARG A 166 -16.33 9.43 22.02
CA ARG A 166 -16.58 10.45 23.03
C ARG A 166 -16.47 11.86 22.45
N PHE A 167 -15.43 12.17 21.68
CA PHE A 167 -15.30 13.49 21.04
C PHE A 167 -16.44 13.81 20.08
N ARG A 168 -17.07 12.80 19.47
CA ARG A 168 -18.25 12.98 18.60
C ARG A 168 -19.51 13.38 19.39
N GLU A 169 -19.58 13.05 20.68
CA GLU A 169 -20.70 13.37 21.57
C GLU A 169 -20.54 14.72 22.28
N LEU A 170 -19.35 15.33 22.22
CA LEU A 170 -19.06 16.65 22.79
C LEU A 170 -19.47 17.78 21.82
N ASP A 171 -19.43 19.00 22.34
CA ASP A 171 -19.55 20.19 21.50
C ASP A 171 -18.44 20.21 20.44
N ASP A 172 -18.83 20.53 19.21
CA ASP A 172 -17.96 20.56 18.03
C ASP A 172 -17.08 21.83 18.01
N THR A 173 -16.19 21.91 18.99
CA THR A 173 -15.13 22.92 19.06
C THR A 173 -13.97 22.51 18.14
N PRO A 174 -13.17 23.46 17.61
CA PRO A 174 -12.00 23.13 16.80
C PRO A 174 -11.04 22.15 17.49
N THR A 175 -10.84 22.32 18.80
CA THR A 175 -10.03 21.42 19.62
C THR A 175 -10.59 20.00 19.66
N ASN A 176 -11.87 19.84 20.04
CA ASN A 176 -12.50 18.50 20.10
C ASN A 176 -12.51 17.83 18.72
N ARG A 177 -12.76 18.61 17.67
CA ARG A 177 -12.71 18.14 16.29
C ARG A 177 -11.31 17.66 15.89
N PHE A 178 -10.26 18.38 16.29
CA PHE A 178 -8.88 17.99 16.02
C PHE A 178 -8.54 16.65 16.68
N TYR A 179 -8.81 16.50 17.97
CA TYR A 179 -8.53 15.23 18.67
C TYR A 179 -9.43 14.08 18.21
N ARG A 180 -10.65 14.37 17.76
CA ARG A 180 -11.47 13.40 17.04
C ARG A 180 -10.80 12.96 15.74
N ALA A 181 -10.34 13.90 14.91
CA ALA A 181 -9.68 13.60 13.65
C ALA A 181 -8.40 12.79 13.85
N GLN A 182 -7.60 13.13 14.87
CA GLN A 182 -6.43 12.36 15.30
C GLN A 182 -6.81 10.92 15.70
N SER A 183 -7.90 10.77 16.45
CA SER A 183 -8.39 9.45 16.87
C SER A 183 -8.88 8.61 15.69
N GLU A 184 -9.56 9.22 14.71
CA GLU A 184 -9.99 8.54 13.48
C GLU A 184 -8.77 8.15 12.62
N LEU A 185 -7.78 9.04 12.49
CA LEU A 185 -6.56 8.78 11.73
C LEU A 185 -5.73 7.63 12.35
N ALA A 186 -5.61 7.60 13.68
CA ALA A 186 -4.93 6.53 14.40
C ALA A 186 -5.61 5.15 14.25
N GLN A 187 -6.89 5.12 13.86
CA GLN A 187 -7.64 3.90 13.55
C GLN A 187 -7.62 3.58 12.05
N GLU A 188 -6.80 4.26 11.24
CA GLU A 188 -6.76 4.15 9.79
C GLU A 188 -8.09 4.53 9.10
N ASN A 189 -8.98 5.25 9.80
CA ASN A 189 -10.25 5.76 9.25
C ASN A 189 -10.00 7.03 8.42
N PHE A 190 -9.12 6.95 7.43
CA PHE A 190 -8.64 8.08 6.61
C PHE A 190 -9.78 8.92 6.01
N ALA A 191 -10.82 8.25 5.50
CA ALA A 191 -11.98 8.90 4.90
C ALA A 191 -12.81 9.73 5.89
N ALA A 192 -12.81 9.36 7.18
CA ALA A 192 -13.47 10.13 8.23
C ALA A 192 -12.57 11.26 8.76
N ALA A 193 -11.25 11.03 8.82
CA ALA A 193 -10.28 11.99 9.33
C ALA A 193 -10.02 13.15 8.36
N SER A 194 -9.85 12.88 7.06
CA SER A 194 -9.50 13.88 6.04
C SER A 194 -10.41 15.13 6.07
N PRO A 195 -11.75 15.03 5.97
CA PRO A 195 -12.60 16.22 5.94
C PRO A 195 -12.56 17.03 7.25
N LEU A 196 -12.24 16.39 8.39
CA LEU A 196 -12.09 17.10 9.66
C LEU A 196 -10.82 17.95 9.67
N PHE A 197 -9.69 17.38 9.25
CA PHE A 197 -8.42 18.11 9.15
C PHE A 197 -8.46 19.22 8.10
N GLN A 198 -9.07 18.97 6.94
CA GLN A 198 -9.25 19.98 5.90
C GLN A 198 -10.02 21.19 6.41
N ALA A 199 -11.08 20.97 7.20
CA ALA A 199 -11.86 22.05 7.77
C ALA A 199 -11.06 22.83 8.83
N LEU A 200 -10.19 22.15 9.59
CA LEU A 200 -9.38 22.76 10.65
C LEU A 200 -8.20 23.55 10.11
N SER A 201 -7.55 23.10 9.03
CA SER A 201 -6.46 23.84 8.39
C SER A 201 -6.90 25.18 7.81
N GLN A 202 -8.17 25.29 7.44
CA GLN A 202 -8.76 26.53 6.92
C GLN A 202 -9.17 27.53 8.01
N LEU A 203 -9.01 27.20 9.30
CA LEU A 203 -9.37 28.10 10.41
C LEU A 203 -8.16 28.96 10.83
N PRO A 204 -8.12 30.26 10.49
CA PRO A 204 -6.94 31.10 10.75
C PRO A 204 -6.66 31.30 12.25
N ASP A 205 -7.69 31.27 13.09
CA ASP A 205 -7.56 31.49 14.54
C ASP A 205 -7.32 30.20 15.33
N PHE A 206 -7.29 29.04 14.65
CA PHE A 206 -7.04 27.77 15.32
C PHE A 206 -5.54 27.54 15.47
N ALA A 207 -5.09 27.35 16.71
CA ALA A 207 -3.67 27.21 17.03
C ALA A 207 -2.99 25.99 16.38
N LEU A 208 -3.76 24.96 16.01
CA LEU A 208 -3.26 23.74 15.35
C LEU A 208 -3.69 23.65 13.88
N SER A 209 -3.99 24.80 13.25
CA SER A 209 -4.36 24.86 11.83
C SER A 209 -3.24 24.35 10.93
N ALA A 210 -2.00 24.78 11.16
CA ALA A 210 -0.82 24.33 10.41
C ALA A 210 -0.55 22.82 10.60
N GLU A 211 -0.65 22.30 11.82
CA GLU A 211 -0.55 20.87 12.10
C GLU A 211 -1.66 20.08 11.40
N SER A 212 -2.86 20.65 11.32
CA SER A 212 -3.99 20.04 10.61
C SER A 212 -3.72 19.88 9.11
N GLU A 213 -2.95 20.76 8.46
CA GLU A 213 -2.55 20.60 7.06
C GLU A 213 -1.72 19.31 6.86
N TYR A 214 -0.76 19.06 7.76
CA TYR A 214 0.06 17.86 7.68
C TYR A 214 -0.76 16.58 7.90
N PHE A 215 -1.60 16.56 8.93
CA PHE A 215 -2.46 15.39 9.19
C PHE A 215 -3.53 15.20 8.10
N HIS A 216 -3.96 16.26 7.44
CA HIS A 216 -4.81 16.17 6.26
C HIS A 216 -4.07 15.46 5.11
N ALA A 217 -2.82 15.84 4.83
CA ALA A 217 -2.02 15.18 3.81
C ALA A 217 -1.79 13.69 4.10
N LEU A 218 -1.58 13.31 5.37
CA LEU A 218 -1.51 11.90 5.78
C LEU A 218 -2.84 11.16 5.53
N ALA A 219 -3.97 11.80 5.83
CA ALA A 219 -5.27 11.22 5.57
C ALA A 219 -5.54 11.07 4.07
N LEU A 220 -5.18 12.04 3.23
CA LEU A 220 -5.24 11.95 1.77
C LEU A 220 -4.38 10.81 1.23
N LEU A 221 -3.16 10.64 1.76
CA LEU A 221 -2.29 9.55 1.36
C LEU A 221 -2.93 8.19 1.71
N GLY A 222 -3.53 8.08 2.89
CA GLY A 222 -4.23 6.86 3.33
C GLY A 222 -5.51 6.55 2.53
N THR A 223 -6.21 7.54 1.98
CA THR A 223 -7.33 7.28 1.06
C THR A 223 -6.87 6.88 -0.35
N GLY A 224 -5.56 6.95 -0.63
CA GLY A 224 -4.97 6.66 -1.94
C GLY A 224 -4.89 7.88 -2.86
N ALA A 225 -5.22 9.09 -2.38
CA ALA A 225 -5.09 10.34 -3.10
C ALA A 225 -3.63 10.86 -3.07
N SER A 226 -2.68 10.04 -3.51
CA SER A 226 -1.24 10.29 -3.38
C SER A 226 -0.77 11.57 -4.06
N ASP A 227 -1.35 11.94 -5.21
CA ASP A 227 -0.99 13.16 -5.93
C ASP A 227 -1.44 14.42 -5.16
N GLU A 228 -2.62 14.38 -4.56
CA GLU A 228 -3.15 15.48 -3.73
C GLU A 228 -2.33 15.62 -2.45
N ALA A 229 -2.04 14.50 -1.78
CA ALA A 229 -1.16 14.48 -0.62
C ALA A 229 0.24 15.04 -0.95
N ALA A 230 0.84 14.63 -2.08
CA ALA A 230 2.15 15.12 -2.50
C ALA A 230 2.16 16.63 -2.77
N ASN A 231 1.08 17.18 -3.34
CA ASN A 231 0.96 18.61 -3.57
C ASN A 231 0.81 19.39 -2.26
N GLU A 232 0.03 18.89 -1.31
CA GLU A 232 -0.13 19.50 0.00
C GLU A 232 1.17 19.46 0.80
N LEU A 233 1.87 18.32 0.83
CA LEU A 233 3.18 18.17 1.47
C LEU A 233 4.24 19.09 0.85
N LEU A 234 4.19 19.30 -0.47
CA LEU A 234 5.08 20.28 -1.12
C LEU A 234 4.81 21.69 -0.58
N GLY A 235 3.54 22.11 -0.54
CA GLY A 235 3.16 23.41 0.01
C GLY A 235 3.58 23.60 1.48
N ILE A 236 3.42 22.55 2.30
CA ILE A 236 3.87 22.55 3.71
C ILE A 236 5.39 22.71 3.79
N SER A 237 6.14 21.94 3.00
CA SER A 237 7.62 21.94 3.02
C SER A 237 8.24 23.25 2.53
N GLU A 238 7.52 24.00 1.67
CA GLU A 238 7.99 25.28 1.11
C GLU A 238 7.57 26.49 1.96
N THR A 239 6.59 26.33 2.85
CA THR A 239 6.14 27.38 3.76
C THR A 239 7.18 27.69 4.85
N PRO A 240 7.76 28.90 4.90
CA PRO A 240 8.75 29.23 5.91
C PRO A 240 8.16 29.23 7.32
N GLY A 241 8.77 28.48 8.24
CA GLY A 241 8.37 28.42 9.64
C GLY A 241 7.15 27.53 9.92
N HIS A 242 6.71 26.73 8.94
CA HIS A 242 5.66 25.75 9.18
C HIS A 242 6.13 24.66 10.17
N PRO A 243 5.36 24.32 11.23
CA PRO A 243 5.78 23.37 12.27
C PRO A 243 6.16 21.99 11.72
N MET A 244 5.44 21.52 10.71
CA MET A 244 5.60 20.19 10.09
C MET A 244 6.43 20.19 8.78
N ALA A 245 7.20 21.25 8.50
CA ALA A 245 7.90 21.40 7.23
C ALA A 245 8.92 20.27 6.97
N GLN A 246 9.63 19.85 8.00
CA GLN A 246 10.65 18.80 7.89
C GLN A 246 10.00 17.44 7.62
N GLU A 247 9.00 17.08 8.41
CA GLU A 247 8.24 15.84 8.30
C GLU A 247 7.55 15.75 6.94
N ALA A 248 7.03 16.87 6.43
CA ALA A 248 6.44 16.93 5.11
C ALA A 248 7.46 16.68 3.99
N ALA A 249 8.65 17.28 4.08
CA ALA A 249 9.72 17.06 3.11
C ALA A 249 10.22 15.60 3.12
N GLU A 250 10.36 15.00 4.30
CA GLU A 250 10.76 13.60 4.45
C GLU A 250 9.72 12.64 3.88
N LEU A 251 8.44 12.88 4.12
CA LEU A 251 7.35 12.07 3.56
C LEU A 251 7.24 12.26 2.05
N LEU A 252 7.34 13.49 1.54
CA LEU A 252 7.27 13.79 0.11
C LEU A 252 8.37 13.04 -0.68
N ALA A 253 9.56 12.90 -0.10
CA ALA A 253 10.67 12.15 -0.68
C ALA A 253 10.40 10.62 -0.75
N LYS A 254 9.47 10.09 0.03
CA LYS A 254 9.08 8.67 0.00
C LYS A 254 7.95 8.38 -0.99
N ILE A 255 7.13 9.38 -1.31
CA ILE A 255 6.02 9.28 -2.27
C ILE A 255 6.52 9.37 -3.73
N ARG A 256 7.59 10.13 -3.98
CA ARG A 256 8.21 10.34 -5.31
C ARG A 256 9.30 9.32 -5.63
#